data_AF-A1KS48-F1
#
_entry.id   AF-A1KS48-F1
#
_cell.length_a   1.000
_cell.length_b   1.000
_cell.length_c   1.000
_cell.angle_alpha   90.00
_cell.angle_beta   90.00
_cell.angle_gamma   90.00
#
_symmetry.space_group_name_H-M   'P 1'
#
loop_
_entity.id
_entity.type
_entity.pdbx_description
1 polymer ?
#
loop_
_entity_poly.entity_id
_entity_poly.type
_entity_poly.pdbx_seq_one_letter_code
_entity_poly.pdbx_strand_id
1 'polypeptide(L)' 'MKISALDHLVLTVADIDRTIAFYTQVLGMEEVSFGNNRKACILED' A
#
# COMPACT_ATOMS: atom_id res chain seq x y z
N MET A 1 -17.60 17.46 -14.91
CA MET A 1 -16.90 16.74 -13.83
C MET A 1 -15.53 16.31 -14.36
N LYS A 2 -14.42 16.71 -13.72
CA LYS A 2 -13.05 16.29 -14.06
C LYS A 2 -12.46 15.59 -12.83
N ILE A 3 -11.85 14.42 -13.03
CA ILE A 3 -11.06 13.74 -11.99
C ILE A 3 -9.64 14.33 -12.04
N SER A 4 -9.08 14.66 -10.87
CA SER A 4 -7.74 15.24 -10.73
C SER A 4 -6.65 14.18 -10.60
N ALA A 5 -6.86 13.17 -9.76
CA ALA A 5 -5.92 12.08 -9.52
C ALA A 5 -6.62 10.88 -8.85
N LEU A 6 -5.91 9.75 -8.78
CA LEU A 6 -6.27 8.60 -7.94
C LEU A 6 -5.38 8.64 -6.69
N ASP A 7 -6.00 8.76 -5.53
CA ASP A 7 -5.30 8.95 -4.26
C ASP A 7 -4.76 7.62 -3.70
N HIS A 8 -5.59 6.59 -3.66
CA HIS A 8 -5.21 5.25 -3.23
C HIS A 8 -6.16 4.20 -3.82
N LEU A 9 -5.77 2.93 -3.71
CA LEU A 9 -6.61 1.78 -4.03
C LEU A 9 -6.41 0.68 -3.00
N VAL A 10 -7.37 -0.25 -2.91
CA VAL A 10 -7.32 -1.39 -1.98
C VAL A 10 -7.19 -2.67 -2.78
N LEU A 11 -6.22 -3.51 -2.41
CA LEU A 11 -5.97 -4.80 -3.05
C LEU A 11 -6.34 -5.93 -2.09
N THR A 12 -7.16 -6.87 -2.55
CA THR A 12 -7.30 -8.18 -1.92
C THR A 12 -6.19 -9.07 -2.44
N VAL A 13 -5.35 -9.57 -1.54
CA VAL A 13 -4.17 -10.36 -1.87
C VAL A 13 -4.22 -11.73 -1.20
N ALA A 14 -3.49 -12.69 -1.77
CA ALA A 14 -3.44 -14.06 -1.26
C ALA A 14 -2.69 -14.16 0.09
N ASP A 15 -1.70 -13.28 0.31
CA ASP A 15 -0.86 -13.26 1.51
C ASP A 15 -0.39 -11.82 1.79
N ILE A 16 -0.68 -11.31 2.99
CA ILE A 16 -0.39 -9.92 3.38
C ILE A 16 1.11 -9.71 3.56
N ASP A 17 1.78 -10.57 4.32
CA ASP A 17 3.19 -10.38 4.68
C ASP A 17 4.09 -10.48 3.45
N ARG A 18 3.80 -11.43 2.55
CA ARG A 18 4.50 -11.55 1.28
C ARG A 18 4.29 -10.33 0.38
N THR A 19 3.09 -9.77 0.39
CA THR A 19 2.76 -8.58 -0.39
C THR A 19 3.51 -7.36 0.16
N ILE A 20 3.51 -7.15 1.48
CA ILE A 20 4.26 -6.08 2.13
C ILE A 20 5.76 -6.22 1.83
N ALA A 21 6.33 -7.43 1.92
CA ALA A 21 7.73 -7.66 1.59
C ALA A 21 8.05 -7.29 0.13
N PHE A 22 7.17 -7.64 -0.82
CA PHE A 22 7.34 -7.23 -2.21
C PHE A 22 7.33 -5.71 -2.38
N TYR A 23 6.32 -5.02 -1.85
CA TYR A 23 6.20 -3.58 -2.00
C TYR A 23 7.32 -2.82 -1.28
N THR A 24 7.76 -3.27 -0.11
CA THR A 24 8.82 -2.61 0.66
C THR A 24 10.22 -2.91 0.14
N GLN A 25 10.52 -4.16 -0.22
CA GLN A 25 11.89 -4.58 -0.55
C GLN A 25 12.20 -4.49 -2.05
N VAL A 26 11.21 -4.76 -2.91
CA VAL A 26 11.41 -4.76 -4.37
C VAL A 26 11.06 -3.40 -4.95
N LEU A 27 9.97 -2.79 -4.48
CA LEU A 27 9.49 -1.50 -4.99
C LEU A 27 9.90 -0.30 -4.12
N GLY A 28 10.52 -0.53 -2.97
CA GLY A 28 11.04 0.54 -2.10
C GLY A 28 9.97 1.39 -1.44
N MET A 29 8.75 0.86 -1.26
CA MET A 29 7.65 1.56 -0.58
C MET A 29 7.78 1.45 0.94
N GLU A 30 7.09 2.31 1.68
CA GLU A 30 7.05 2.28 3.14
C GLU A 30 5.78 1.59 3.65
N GLU A 31 5.92 0.68 4.62
CA GLU A 31 4.78 0.08 5.32
C GLU A 31 4.25 1.00 6.42
N VAL A 32 2.97 1.32 6.36
CA VAL A 32 2.25 2.03 7.42
C VAL A 32 1.13 1.18 7.98
N SER A 33 1.04 1.15 9.32
CA SER A 33 0.00 0.43 10.07
C SER A 33 -0.97 1.42 10.72
N PHE A 34 -2.27 1.19 10.56
CA PHE A 34 -3.29 2.11 11.08
C PHE A 34 -4.62 1.43 11.45
N GLY A 35 -5.32 2.02 12.43
CA GLY A 35 -6.59 1.48 12.95
C GLY A 35 -6.46 0.05 13.45
N ASN A 36 -7.46 -0.79 13.15
CA ASN A 36 -7.52 -2.21 13.53
C ASN A 36 -6.56 -3.09 12.70
N ASN A 37 -5.24 -2.89 12.84
CA ASN A 37 -4.20 -3.65 12.14
C ASN A 37 -4.29 -3.63 10.60
N ARG A 38 -4.82 -2.54 10.00
CA ARG A 38 -4.77 -2.38 8.55
C ARG A 38 -3.38 -1.96 8.11
N LYS A 39 -2.97 -2.46 6.96
CA LYS A 39 -1.66 -2.24 6.35
C LYS A 39 -1.83 -1.46 5.06
N ALA A 40 -0.99 -0.45 4.85
CA ALA A 40 -0.85 0.23 3.56
C ALA A 40 0.63 0.34 3.21
N CYS A 41 0.91 0.42 1.91
CA CYS A 41 2.24 0.73 1.40
C CYS A 41 2.15 2.07 0.67
N ILE A 42 3.04 3.00 0.99
CA ILE A 42 3.09 4.34 0.38
C ILE A 42 4.41 4.55 -0.35
N LEU A 43 4.36 5.32 -1.44
CA LEU A 43 5.57 5.84 -2.09
C LEU A 43 5.99 7.07 -1.29
N GLU A 44 7.28 7.23 -0.98
CA GLU A 44 7.80 8.50 -0.44
C GLU A 44 7.47 9.65 -1.43
N ASP A 45 7.33 10.87 -0.91
CA ASP A 45 7.31 12.11 -1.71
C ASP A 45 8.72 12.45 -2.23
#